data_AF-D4YL47-F1
#
_entry.id   AF-D4YL47-F1
#
_cell.length_a   1.000
_cell.length_b   1.000
_cell.length_c   1.000
_cell.angle_alpha   90.00
_cell.angle_beta   90.00
_cell.angle_gamma   90.00
#
_symmetry.space_group_name_H-M   'P 1'
#
loop_
_entity.id
_entity.type
_entity.pdbx_description
1 polymer ?
#
loop_
_entity_poly.entity_id
_entity_poly.type
_entity_poly.pdbx_seq_one_letter_code
_entity_poly.pdbx_strand_id
1 'polypeptide(L)'
;MRKNDAAYVLVVSSSVARGDATDTTGPELIEWLRGLGFATPDPVRVSDGHAVADALERILRDAPAVVITTGGTGLTPDDVTPEMTARFVERRVPGIEQALIAQGLEHTPHAALSRGIAGVAGSTLVINLPGSRSAVRDAMVTLAPLVPHACEQIADVRTHGRGVDEAALDAPAQPEASGGAPAELADQPATTSAVVATRITRDPCLTDAASTVVTPECGAVVEFSGVIRNHDSGRGGVVGLDYTCHPDAEEMLAQVVGEVAQAHPGTRVLCEHRVGSLQVGDVAIVVAVAAAHRKAAFDCCEDVVNQVKARVPIWKQQHYDTGGHDWVGLQ
;
A
#
# COMPACT_ATOMS: atom_id res chain seq x y z
N MET A 1 -4.05 -26.71 13.92
CA MET A 1 -3.51 -25.73 14.88
C MET A 1 -2.22 -25.21 14.27
N ARG A 2 -2.21 -23.97 13.77
CA ARG A 2 -1.01 -23.38 13.17
C ARG A 2 0.08 -23.30 14.23
N LYS A 3 1.31 -23.66 13.88
CA LYS A 3 2.36 -23.98 14.86
C LYS A 3 3.04 -22.74 15.46
N ASN A 4 2.61 -21.52 15.08
CA ASN A 4 3.12 -20.27 15.64
C ASN A 4 2.19 -19.08 15.31
N ASP A 5 1.16 -18.86 16.13
CA ASP A 5 0.21 -17.74 15.96
C ASP A 5 0.47 -16.62 16.98
N ALA A 6 1.61 -16.64 17.69
CA ALA A 6 1.92 -15.65 18.71
C ALA A 6 2.45 -14.35 18.08
N ALA A 7 1.97 -13.21 18.58
CA ALA A 7 2.51 -11.89 18.24
C ALA A 7 2.89 -11.15 19.52
N TYR A 8 3.90 -10.28 19.44
CA TYR A 8 4.32 -9.46 20.58
C TYR A 8 4.42 -7.99 20.21
N VAL A 9 4.09 -7.13 21.18
CA VAL A 9 4.26 -5.68 21.09
C VAL A 9 5.32 -5.24 22.10
N LEU A 10 6.34 -4.53 21.63
CA LEU A 10 7.40 -3.94 22.44
C LEU A 10 7.30 -2.41 22.38
N VAL A 11 6.86 -1.81 23.48
CA VAL A 11 6.78 -0.35 23.63
C VAL A 11 8.12 0.16 24.16
N VAL A 12 8.77 1.00 23.38
CA VAL A 12 10.07 1.61 23.70
C VAL A 12 9.85 3.05 24.11
N SER A 13 9.91 3.29 25.42
CA SER A 13 9.80 4.64 25.99
C SER A 13 10.26 4.62 27.45
N SER A 14 11.28 5.41 27.76
CA SER A 14 11.84 5.54 29.11
C SER A 14 10.82 6.08 30.11
N SER A 15 9.98 7.04 29.73
CA SER A 15 8.93 7.57 30.62
C SER A 15 7.83 6.55 30.91
N VAL A 16 7.42 5.77 29.91
CA VAL A 16 6.44 4.68 30.08
C VAL A 16 7.02 3.57 30.96
N ALA A 17 8.28 3.17 30.73
CA ALA A 17 8.93 2.11 31.49
C ALA A 17 9.11 2.47 32.97
N ARG A 18 9.32 3.76 33.29
CA ARG A 18 9.39 4.27 34.67
C ARG A 18 8.02 4.47 35.32
N GLY A 19 6.94 4.47 34.54
CA GLY A 19 5.57 4.73 35.00
C GLY A 19 5.20 6.22 35.06
N ASP A 20 6.02 7.11 34.49
CA ASP A 20 5.77 8.55 34.46
C ASP A 20 4.75 8.96 33.39
N ALA A 21 4.55 8.09 32.38
CA ALA A 21 3.62 8.31 31.29
C ALA A 21 2.81 7.05 31.02
N THR A 22 1.56 7.24 30.60
CA THR A 22 0.69 6.14 30.18
C THR A 22 1.11 5.65 28.80
N ASP A 23 1.24 4.34 28.65
CA ASP A 23 1.36 3.68 27.36
C ASP A 23 0.06 3.84 26.57
N THR A 24 0.17 4.42 25.37
CA THR A 24 -1.00 4.72 24.53
C THR A 24 -1.00 4.00 23.19
N THR A 25 0.11 3.36 22.80
CA THR A 25 0.25 2.65 21.53
C THR A 25 0.22 1.13 21.73
N GLY A 26 0.74 0.62 22.85
CA GLY A 26 0.77 -0.80 23.16
C GLY A 26 -0.61 -1.48 23.16
N PRO A 27 -1.60 -0.97 23.91
CA PRO A 27 -2.94 -1.55 23.95
C PRO A 27 -3.63 -1.57 22.58
N GLU A 28 -3.44 -0.51 21.78
CA GLU A 28 -4.03 -0.38 20.45
C GLU A 28 -3.43 -1.41 19.48
N LEU A 29 -2.11 -1.58 19.49
CA LEU A 29 -1.41 -2.61 18.70
C LEU A 29 -1.83 -4.04 19.07
N ILE A 30 -2.07 -4.30 20.36
CA ILE A 30 -2.54 -5.60 20.83
C ILE A 30 -3.94 -5.90 20.33
N GLU A 31 -4.86 -4.94 20.45
CA GLU A 31 -6.22 -5.11 19.98
C GLU A 31 -6.25 -5.38 18.47
N TRP A 32 -5.46 -4.62 17.71
CA TRP A 32 -5.31 -4.82 16.27
C TRP A 32 -4.72 -6.19 15.91
N LEU A 33 -3.62 -6.63 16.54
CA LEU A 33 -3.02 -7.95 16.30
C LEU A 33 -3.97 -9.10 16.66
N ARG A 34 -4.73 -8.97 17.75
CA ARG A 34 -5.78 -9.93 18.11
C ARG A 34 -6.89 -9.96 17.07
N GLY A 35 -7.27 -8.81 16.52
CA GLY A 35 -8.22 -8.71 15.40
C GLY A 35 -7.76 -9.41 14.12
N LEU A 36 -6.43 -9.49 13.90
CA LEU A 36 -5.82 -10.27 12.82
C LEU A 36 -5.70 -11.78 13.14
N GLY A 37 -6.11 -12.21 14.34
CA GLY A 37 -6.11 -13.62 14.76
C GLY A 37 -4.85 -14.09 15.48
N PHE A 38 -3.93 -13.18 15.87
CA PHE A 38 -2.74 -13.54 16.62
C PHE A 38 -3.00 -13.62 18.13
N ALA A 39 -2.44 -14.64 18.78
CA ALA A 39 -2.37 -14.73 20.23
C ALA A 39 -1.35 -13.71 20.75
N THR A 40 -1.84 -12.59 21.28
CA THR A 40 -1.01 -11.44 21.66
C THR A 40 -1.15 -11.16 23.16
N PRO A 41 -0.09 -11.34 23.98
CA PRO A 41 -0.10 -11.01 25.41
C PRO A 41 -0.04 -9.48 25.62
N ASP A 42 -0.03 -9.05 26.89
CA ASP A 42 0.14 -7.65 27.26
C ASP A 42 1.48 -7.08 26.76
N PRO A 43 1.59 -5.75 26.54
CA PRO A 43 2.72 -5.20 25.84
C PRO A 43 3.93 -5.16 26.77
N VAL A 44 5.08 -5.56 26.22
CA VAL A 44 6.36 -5.46 26.92
C VAL A 44 6.81 -4.00 26.84
N ARG A 45 7.10 -3.38 27.98
CA ARG A 45 7.53 -1.97 28.06
C ARG A 45 8.98 -1.93 28.50
N VAL A 46 9.81 -1.18 27.77
CA VAL A 46 11.23 -1.00 28.08
C VAL A 46 11.65 0.44 27.90
N SER A 47 12.73 0.80 28.58
CA SER A 47 13.42 2.06 28.33
C SER A 47 14.06 2.06 26.94
N ASP A 48 14.31 3.27 26.44
CA ASP A 48 15.11 3.49 25.25
C ASP A 48 16.54 2.95 25.43
N GLY A 49 17.33 2.89 24.36
CA GLY A 49 18.70 2.38 24.46
C GLY A 49 18.81 0.86 24.36
N HIS A 50 19.77 0.30 25.12
CA HIS A 50 20.15 -1.11 25.03
C HIS A 50 19.09 -2.09 25.56
N ALA A 51 18.17 -1.62 26.42
CA ALA A 51 17.09 -2.45 26.96
C ALA A 51 16.16 -3.01 25.86
N VAL A 52 16.13 -2.37 24.68
CA VAL A 52 15.39 -2.87 23.52
C VAL A 52 15.97 -4.19 23.02
N ALA A 53 17.30 -4.32 22.95
CA ALA A 53 17.95 -5.55 22.48
C ALA A 53 17.70 -6.71 23.44
N ASP A 54 17.81 -6.47 24.75
CA ASP A 54 17.57 -7.50 25.78
C ASP A 54 16.11 -8.02 25.73
N ALA A 55 15.16 -7.12 25.48
CA ALA A 55 13.76 -7.49 25.32
C ALA A 55 13.49 -8.24 24.03
N LEU A 56 14.05 -7.80 22.90
CA LEU A 56 13.94 -8.50 21.62
C LEU A 56 14.54 -9.90 21.72
N GLU A 57 15.72 -10.06 22.30
CA GLU A 57 16.35 -11.36 22.49
C GLU A 57 15.45 -12.31 23.30
N ARG A 58 14.83 -11.82 24.38
CA ARG A 58 13.89 -12.60 25.19
C ARG A 58 12.64 -12.99 24.42
N ILE A 59 12.05 -12.07 23.67
CA ILE A 59 10.83 -12.33 22.89
C ILE A 59 11.13 -13.33 21.76
N LEU A 60 12.25 -13.15 21.05
CA LEU A 60 12.63 -13.97 19.91
C LEU A 60 12.96 -15.43 20.30
N ARG A 61 13.28 -15.71 21.56
CA ARG A 61 13.42 -17.10 22.06
C ARG A 61 12.15 -17.92 21.96
N ASP A 62 10.98 -17.28 22.08
CA ASP A 62 9.68 -17.94 21.87
C ASP A 62 9.36 -18.12 20.38
N ALA A 63 10.19 -17.56 19.50
CA ALA A 63 10.05 -17.55 18.05
C ALA A 63 8.64 -17.15 17.57
N PRO A 64 8.07 -16.02 18.02
CA PRO A 64 6.72 -15.60 17.61
C PRO A 64 6.62 -15.39 16.09
N ALA A 65 5.40 -15.34 15.56
CA ALA A 65 5.20 -15.01 14.15
C ALA A 65 5.64 -13.58 13.83
N VAL A 66 5.26 -12.63 14.69
CA VAL A 66 5.55 -11.22 14.50
C VAL A 66 5.88 -10.50 15.80
N VAL A 67 6.81 -9.56 15.74
CA VAL A 67 7.14 -8.61 16.80
C VAL A 67 7.01 -7.20 16.22
N ILE A 68 6.19 -6.37 16.85
CA ILE A 68 6.07 -4.96 16.50
C ILE A 68 6.64 -4.13 17.63
N THR A 69 7.60 -3.28 17.32
CA THR A 69 8.07 -2.26 18.27
C THR A 69 7.41 -0.93 17.99
N THR A 70 7.22 -0.09 19.01
CA THR A 70 6.73 1.29 18.87
C THR A 70 7.57 2.22 19.75
N GLY A 71 8.18 3.22 19.12
CA GLY A 71 9.07 4.19 19.79
C GLY A 71 10.56 3.94 19.55
N GLY A 72 11.38 4.93 19.87
CA GLY A 72 12.85 4.87 19.72
C GLY A 72 13.36 4.89 18.27
N THR A 73 12.56 5.36 17.30
CA THR A 73 12.94 5.41 15.87
C THR A 73 13.27 6.81 15.35
N GLY A 74 13.28 7.82 16.24
CA GLY A 74 13.57 9.22 15.89
C GLY A 74 15.06 9.52 15.69
N LEU A 75 15.43 10.78 15.93
CA LEU A 75 16.79 11.29 15.73
C LEU A 75 17.49 11.68 17.05
N THR A 76 16.89 11.40 18.20
CA THR A 76 17.52 11.68 19.49
C THR A 76 18.60 10.63 19.79
N PRO A 77 19.58 10.93 20.68
CA PRO A 77 20.66 9.99 20.98
C PRO A 77 20.19 8.63 21.51
N ASP A 78 19.03 8.59 22.17
CA ASP A 78 18.47 7.37 22.75
C ASP A 78 17.54 6.61 21.79
N ASP A 79 17.18 7.21 20.64
CA ASP A 79 16.38 6.57 19.59
C ASP A 79 17.19 5.48 18.87
N VAL A 80 17.49 4.37 19.53
CA VAL A 80 18.33 3.30 18.95
C VAL A 80 17.57 2.02 18.65
N THR A 81 16.23 2.06 18.62
CA THR A 81 15.39 0.89 18.28
C THR A 81 15.79 0.26 16.93
N PRO A 82 16.05 1.03 15.85
CA PRO A 82 16.54 0.46 14.59
C PRO A 82 17.85 -0.31 14.74
N GLU A 83 18.83 0.27 15.45
CA GLU A 83 20.14 -0.33 15.68
C GLU A 83 20.05 -1.58 16.56
N MET A 84 19.20 -1.57 17.60
CA MET A 84 18.97 -2.75 18.44
C MET A 84 18.25 -3.85 17.68
N THR A 85 17.29 -3.49 16.83
CA THR A 85 16.56 -4.44 15.98
C THR A 85 17.48 -5.07 14.92
N ALA A 86 18.36 -4.29 14.32
CA ALA A 86 19.27 -4.73 13.25
C ALA A 86 20.22 -5.86 13.69
N ARG A 87 20.50 -6.00 15.00
CA ARG A 87 21.33 -7.07 15.55
C ARG A 87 20.72 -8.46 15.38
N PHE A 88 19.40 -8.56 15.22
CA PHE A 88 18.66 -9.82 15.13
C PHE A 88 18.13 -10.09 13.72
N VAL A 89 18.01 -9.06 12.87
CA VAL A 89 17.44 -9.19 11.53
C VAL A 89 18.47 -9.77 10.56
N GLU A 90 18.21 -10.98 10.09
CA GLU A 90 19.02 -11.69 9.09
C GLU A 90 18.70 -11.22 7.67
N ARG A 91 17.43 -10.89 7.42
CA ARG A 91 16.95 -10.43 6.11
C ARG A 91 16.04 -9.22 6.25
N ARG A 92 16.53 -8.06 5.81
CA ARG A 92 15.75 -6.82 5.77
C ARG A 92 14.62 -6.91 4.74
N VAL A 93 13.51 -6.22 5.02
CA VAL A 93 12.36 -6.05 4.11
C VAL A 93 12.13 -4.55 3.90
N PRO A 94 12.97 -3.87 3.08
CA PRO A 94 12.87 -2.42 2.88
C PRO A 94 11.53 -1.97 2.30
N GLY A 95 10.82 -2.85 1.58
CA GLY A 95 9.48 -2.53 1.04
C GLY A 95 8.46 -2.20 2.12
N ILE A 96 8.50 -2.86 3.29
CA ILE A 96 7.64 -2.51 4.43
C ILE A 96 8.04 -1.15 5.00
N GLU A 97 9.34 -0.88 5.12
CA GLU A 97 9.87 0.40 5.61
C GLU A 97 9.41 1.56 4.72
N GLN A 98 9.53 1.39 3.41
CA GLN A 98 9.10 2.38 2.41
C GLN A 98 7.59 2.59 2.42
N ALA A 99 6.79 1.52 2.51
CA ALA A 99 5.33 1.61 2.56
C ALA A 99 4.85 2.37 3.81
N LEU A 100 5.47 2.11 4.97
CA LEU A 100 5.16 2.82 6.21
C LEU A 100 5.52 4.31 6.12
N ILE A 101 6.68 4.64 5.52
CA ILE A 101 7.08 6.03 5.29
C ILE A 101 6.13 6.72 4.32
N ALA A 102 5.78 6.07 3.20
CA ALA A 102 4.85 6.61 2.21
C ALA A 102 3.49 6.93 2.82
N GLN A 103 2.90 6.00 3.57
CA GLN A 103 1.62 6.20 4.27
C GLN A 103 1.69 7.37 5.27
N GLY A 104 2.78 7.46 6.03
CA GLY A 104 2.95 8.55 6.99
C GLY A 104 3.11 9.91 6.31
N LEU A 105 3.75 9.96 5.14
CA LEU A 105 3.95 11.18 4.36
C LEU A 105 2.66 11.77 3.78
N GLU A 106 1.60 10.97 3.63
CA GLU A 106 0.27 11.48 3.27
C GLU A 106 -0.30 12.43 4.33
N HIS A 107 0.13 12.27 5.59
CA HIS A 107 -0.41 13.00 6.74
C HIS A 107 0.59 13.99 7.35
N THR A 108 1.88 13.66 7.37
CA THR A 108 2.92 14.53 7.94
C THR A 108 4.28 14.39 7.27
N PRO A 109 4.96 15.50 6.92
CA PRO A 109 6.31 15.44 6.37
C PRO A 109 7.35 14.87 7.36
N HIS A 110 7.06 14.90 8.67
CA HIS A 110 7.95 14.35 9.69
C HIS A 110 8.09 12.82 9.63
N ALA A 111 7.20 12.12 8.93
CA ALA A 111 7.29 10.67 8.74
C ALA A 111 8.62 10.26 8.08
N ALA A 112 9.17 11.12 7.21
CA ALA A 112 10.48 10.91 6.58
C ALA A 112 11.66 10.83 7.57
N LEU A 113 11.49 11.29 8.81
CA LEU A 113 12.56 11.26 9.83
C LEU A 113 12.60 9.95 10.62
N SER A 114 11.59 9.07 10.47
CA SER A 114 11.60 7.76 11.10
C SER A 114 12.69 6.89 10.49
N ARG A 115 13.49 6.25 11.34
CA ARG A 115 14.55 5.31 10.93
C ARG A 115 14.20 3.85 11.17
N GLY A 116 12.93 3.57 11.49
CA GLY A 116 12.44 2.23 11.78
C GLY A 116 12.76 1.24 10.65
N ILE A 117 13.14 0.02 11.01
CA ILE A 117 13.44 -1.05 10.05
C ILE A 117 12.42 -2.18 10.14
N ALA A 118 12.35 -2.98 9.08
CA ALA A 118 11.55 -4.20 9.05
C ALA A 118 12.39 -5.36 8.50
N GLY A 119 12.16 -6.57 9.00
CA GLY A 119 12.90 -7.73 8.53
C GLY A 119 12.55 -9.03 9.23
N VAL A 120 13.26 -10.09 8.85
CA VAL A 120 13.11 -11.43 9.39
C VAL A 120 14.27 -11.75 10.33
N ALA A 121 13.94 -12.19 11.54
CA ALA A 121 14.86 -12.73 12.54
C ALA A 121 14.48 -14.20 12.80
N GLY A 122 15.27 -15.15 12.28
CA GLY A 122 14.91 -16.57 12.25
C GLY A 122 13.59 -16.82 11.52
N SER A 123 12.51 -17.03 12.28
CA SER A 123 11.14 -17.20 11.73
C SER A 123 10.16 -16.11 12.14
N THR A 124 10.67 -15.01 12.66
CA THR A 124 9.86 -13.93 13.20
C THR A 124 9.99 -12.72 12.29
N LEU A 125 8.84 -12.17 11.89
CA LEU A 125 8.78 -10.85 11.27
C LEU A 125 8.95 -9.79 12.36
N VAL A 126 9.90 -8.88 12.22
CA VAL A 126 10.11 -7.76 13.16
C VAL A 126 9.90 -6.45 12.41
N ILE A 127 9.09 -5.55 12.98
CA ILE A 127 8.75 -4.25 12.38
C ILE A 127 8.87 -3.15 13.43
N ASN A 128 9.62 -2.10 13.13
CA ASN A 128 9.70 -0.92 14.00
C ASN A 128 8.72 0.17 13.55
N LEU A 129 7.89 0.64 14.47
CA LEU A 129 6.98 1.75 14.27
C LEU A 129 7.40 2.98 15.08
N PRO A 130 7.04 4.19 14.64
CA PRO A 130 7.16 5.39 15.46
C PRO A 130 6.35 5.29 16.77
N GLY A 131 6.69 6.14 17.74
CA GLY A 131 6.06 6.15 19.07
C GLY A 131 4.76 6.95 19.18
N SER A 132 4.31 7.60 18.10
CA SER A 132 3.07 8.39 18.11
C SER A 132 1.86 7.53 17.73
N ARG A 133 0.70 7.80 18.37
CA ARG A 133 -0.55 7.09 18.09
C ARG A 133 -1.01 7.22 16.64
N SER A 134 -0.87 8.40 16.03
CA SER A 134 -1.25 8.60 14.63
C SER A 134 -0.40 7.73 13.70
N ALA A 135 0.92 7.71 13.88
CA ALA A 135 1.80 6.88 13.05
C ALA A 135 1.55 5.38 13.24
N VAL A 136 1.19 4.95 14.45
CA VAL A 136 0.80 3.56 14.71
C VAL A 136 -0.50 3.20 13.97
N ARG A 137 -1.50 4.08 13.96
CA ARG A 137 -2.75 3.86 13.21
C ARG A 137 -2.52 3.80 11.70
N ASP A 138 -1.71 4.72 11.18
CA ASP A 138 -1.34 4.73 9.76
C ASP A 138 -0.63 3.42 9.40
N ALA A 139 0.31 2.98 10.24
CA ALA A 139 1.00 1.71 10.07
C ALA A 139 0.06 0.50 10.10
N MET A 140 -0.95 0.48 10.98
CA MET A 140 -1.93 -0.61 11.04
C MET A 140 -2.70 -0.78 9.72
N VAL A 141 -3.04 0.33 9.06
CA VAL A 141 -3.71 0.30 7.75
C VAL A 141 -2.79 -0.35 6.71
N THR A 142 -1.53 0.10 6.63
CA THR A 142 -0.54 -0.45 5.70
C THR A 142 -0.22 -1.92 5.99
N LEU A 143 -0.11 -2.30 7.26
CA LEU A 143 0.35 -3.62 7.68
C LEU A 143 -0.76 -4.67 7.71
N ALA A 144 -2.03 -4.29 7.78
CA ALA A 144 -3.16 -5.22 7.87
C ALA A 144 -3.14 -6.31 6.77
N PRO A 145 -2.95 -5.99 5.48
CA PRO A 145 -2.84 -7.02 4.45
C PRO A 145 -1.47 -7.72 4.40
N LEU A 146 -0.42 -7.11 4.96
CA LEU A 146 0.96 -7.58 4.81
C LEU A 146 1.36 -8.58 5.89
N VAL A 147 1.01 -8.31 7.16
CA VAL A 147 1.50 -9.09 8.31
C VAL A 147 1.05 -10.56 8.25
N PRO A 148 -0.24 -10.88 8.02
CA PRO A 148 -0.67 -12.28 7.92
C PRO A 148 0.06 -13.03 6.80
N HIS A 149 0.13 -12.43 5.61
CA HIS A 149 0.76 -13.04 4.44
C HIS A 149 2.26 -13.26 4.64
N ALA A 150 2.97 -12.26 5.17
CA ALA A 150 4.41 -12.36 5.44
C ALA A 150 4.71 -13.44 6.50
N CYS A 151 3.89 -13.53 7.55
CA CYS A 151 4.04 -14.57 8.57
C CYS A 151 3.83 -15.98 7.99
N GLU A 152 2.83 -16.17 7.14
CA GLU A 152 2.58 -17.44 6.44
C GLU A 152 3.77 -17.81 5.54
N GLN A 153 4.26 -16.87 4.73
CA GLN A 153 5.42 -17.10 3.86
C GLN A 153 6.69 -17.47 4.64
N ILE A 154 6.94 -16.81 5.78
CA ILE A 154 8.09 -17.13 6.64
C ILE A 154 7.93 -18.52 7.28
N ALA A 155 6.71 -18.90 7.67
CA ALA A 155 6.43 -20.22 8.23
C ALA A 155 6.61 -21.35 7.20
N ASP A 156 6.23 -21.13 5.94
CA ASP A 156 6.31 -22.13 4.86
C ASP A 156 7.75 -22.48 4.45
N VAL A 157 8.70 -21.56 4.62
CA VAL A 157 10.13 -21.87 4.43
C VAL A 157 10.60 -22.96 5.40
N ARG A 158 9.96 -23.11 6.57
CA ARG A 158 10.29 -24.18 7.53
C ARG A 158 9.74 -25.55 7.14
N THR A 159 8.61 -25.62 6.44
CA THR A 159 7.99 -26.91 6.06
C THR A 159 8.69 -27.57 4.87
N HIS A 160 9.36 -26.78 4.03
CA HIS A 160 10.10 -27.27 2.85
C HIS A 160 11.62 -27.31 3.06
N GLY A 161 12.09 -27.47 4.30
CA GLY A 161 13.51 -27.62 4.64
C GLY A 161 14.15 -28.79 3.88
N ARG A 162 14.65 -28.50 2.69
CA ARG A 162 15.53 -29.35 1.89
C ARG A 162 16.77 -29.59 2.74
N GLY A 163 16.92 -30.82 3.24
CA GLY A 163 18.21 -31.29 3.72
C GLY A 163 19.21 -31.14 2.58
N VAL A 164 20.12 -30.19 2.73
CA VAL A 164 21.34 -30.14 1.93
C VAL A 164 22.39 -30.92 2.71
N ASP A 165 22.46 -32.22 2.42
CA ASP A 165 23.66 -32.98 2.71
C ASP A 165 24.79 -32.41 1.85
N GLU A 166 25.83 -31.96 2.52
CA GLU A 166 27.14 -31.63 1.96
C GLU A 166 27.80 -32.93 1.44
N ALA A 167 27.55 -33.31 0.19
CA ALA A 167 28.46 -34.18 -0.58
C ALA A 167 28.05 -34.24 -2.06
N ALA A 168 28.95 -33.73 -2.92
CA ALA A 168 29.27 -34.20 -4.27
C ALA A 168 29.40 -33.06 -5.28
N LEU A 169 30.56 -32.39 -5.22
CA LEU A 169 31.20 -31.82 -6.40
C LEU A 169 31.97 -32.96 -7.09
N ASP A 170 31.45 -33.57 -8.15
CA ASP A 170 32.27 -34.07 -9.28
C ASP A 170 31.44 -34.61 -10.48
N ALA A 171 31.58 -33.93 -11.63
CA ALA A 171 31.50 -34.42 -13.02
C ALA A 171 30.23 -35.14 -13.58
N PRO A 172 30.14 -35.38 -14.92
CA PRO A 172 30.15 -34.43 -16.03
C PRO A 172 28.91 -34.56 -16.95
N ALA A 173 28.78 -33.65 -17.92
CA ALA A 173 27.69 -33.59 -18.90
C ALA A 173 27.71 -34.73 -19.94
N GLN A 174 26.51 -35.22 -20.32
CA GLN A 174 26.01 -35.65 -21.66
C GLN A 174 24.73 -36.53 -21.52
N PRO A 175 23.97 -36.84 -22.59
CA PRO A 175 23.16 -35.99 -23.47
C PRO A 175 21.66 -36.44 -23.49
N GLU A 176 20.85 -35.73 -24.27
CA GLU A 176 19.38 -35.82 -24.34
C GLU A 176 18.78 -37.16 -24.81
N ALA A 177 17.61 -37.53 -24.24
CA ALA A 177 16.54 -38.22 -24.97
C ALA A 177 15.16 -38.10 -24.26
N SER A 178 14.29 -37.31 -24.89
CA SER A 178 12.83 -37.47 -25.07
C SER A 178 11.99 -38.21 -24.01
N GLY A 179 11.10 -37.45 -23.39
CA GLY A 179 9.88 -37.95 -22.75
C GLY A 179 8.88 -36.82 -22.63
N GLY A 180 8.02 -36.67 -23.64
CA GLY A 180 7.00 -35.63 -23.68
C GLY A 180 5.93 -35.80 -22.60
N ALA A 181 5.71 -34.73 -21.85
CA ALA A 181 4.50 -34.42 -21.12
C ALA A 181 4.09 -32.99 -21.50
N PRO A 182 2.79 -32.64 -21.45
CA PRO A 182 2.22 -31.57 -22.25
C PRO A 182 2.84 -30.22 -21.90
N ALA A 183 3.11 -29.43 -22.93
CA ALA A 183 3.33 -28.01 -22.77
C ALA A 183 2.12 -27.43 -22.01
N GLU A 184 2.30 -27.10 -20.74
CA GLU A 184 1.64 -25.94 -20.18
C GLU A 184 1.97 -24.81 -21.15
N LEU A 185 0.99 -24.41 -21.95
CA LEU A 185 1.05 -23.11 -22.60
C LEU A 185 1.26 -22.13 -21.47
N ALA A 186 2.50 -21.64 -21.35
CA ALA A 186 2.78 -20.38 -20.71
C ALA A 186 1.80 -19.38 -21.33
N ASP A 187 0.80 -19.00 -20.55
CA ASP A 187 -0.01 -17.81 -20.77
C ASP A 187 0.98 -16.65 -20.74
N GLN A 188 1.58 -16.35 -21.89
CA GLN A 188 2.38 -15.16 -22.06
C GLN A 188 1.39 -14.01 -21.99
N PRO A 189 1.38 -13.20 -20.91
CA PRO A 189 0.46 -12.09 -20.83
C PRO A 189 0.68 -11.19 -22.05
N ALA A 190 -0.40 -10.72 -22.66
CA ALA A 190 -0.33 -9.72 -23.71
C ALA A 190 0.54 -8.55 -23.20
N THR A 191 1.75 -8.41 -23.74
CA THR A 191 2.74 -7.44 -23.23
C THR A 191 2.43 -6.01 -23.66
N THR A 192 1.44 -5.82 -24.52
CA THR A 192 1.11 -4.53 -25.13
C THR A 192 -0.03 -3.86 -24.38
N SER A 193 0.25 -2.75 -23.70
CA SER A 193 -0.75 -1.84 -23.17
C SER A 193 -1.42 -1.04 -24.29
N ALA A 194 -2.70 -0.70 -24.15
CA ALA A 194 -3.43 0.07 -25.14
C ALA A 194 -4.27 1.18 -24.50
N VAL A 195 -4.16 2.39 -25.03
CA VAL A 195 -5.13 3.46 -24.75
C VAL A 195 -6.29 3.30 -25.73
N VAL A 196 -7.45 2.93 -25.22
CA VAL A 196 -8.66 2.69 -26.00
C VAL A 196 -9.31 4.02 -26.39
N ALA A 197 -9.43 4.94 -25.44
CA ALA A 197 -9.89 6.30 -25.69
C ALA A 197 -9.50 7.25 -24.55
N THR A 198 -9.24 8.50 -24.89
CA THR A 198 -9.17 9.61 -23.94
C THR A 198 -9.99 10.77 -24.47
N ARG A 199 -10.77 11.42 -23.61
CA ARG A 199 -11.66 12.51 -24.05
C ARG A 199 -11.91 13.52 -22.96
N ILE A 200 -11.95 14.80 -23.32
CA ILE A 200 -12.62 15.83 -22.53
C ILE A 200 -13.95 16.17 -23.20
N THR A 201 -15.04 16.12 -22.44
CA THR A 201 -16.40 16.28 -22.97
C THR A 201 -17.20 17.30 -22.19
N ARG A 202 -18.23 17.89 -22.81
CA ARG A 202 -19.29 18.64 -22.09
C ARG A 202 -20.53 17.77 -21.84
N ASP A 203 -20.66 16.67 -22.59
CA ASP A 203 -21.75 15.71 -22.46
C ASP A 203 -21.51 14.79 -21.24
N PRO A 204 -22.55 14.07 -20.76
CA PRO A 204 -22.36 13.02 -19.77
C PRO A 204 -21.29 12.01 -20.20
N CYS A 205 -20.45 11.56 -19.26
CA CYS A 205 -19.46 10.52 -19.52
C CYS A 205 -20.12 9.21 -19.96
N LEU A 206 -19.38 8.39 -20.70
CA LEU A 206 -19.79 7.05 -21.14
C LEU A 206 -20.27 6.20 -19.97
N THR A 207 -21.45 5.60 -20.12
CA THR A 207 -22.05 4.69 -19.14
C THR A 207 -21.66 3.23 -19.35
N ASP A 208 -21.04 2.92 -20.49
CA ASP A 208 -20.61 1.58 -20.93
C ASP A 208 -19.07 1.50 -21.08
N ALA A 209 -18.36 2.34 -20.31
CA ALA A 209 -16.90 2.44 -20.31
C ALA A 209 -16.23 1.09 -20.03
N ALA A 210 -16.69 0.35 -19.02
CA ALA A 210 -16.18 -1.00 -18.72
C ALA A 210 -16.25 -1.94 -19.93
N SER A 211 -17.39 -2.01 -20.63
CA SER A 211 -17.52 -2.91 -21.79
C SER A 211 -16.67 -2.48 -22.99
N THR A 212 -16.37 -1.19 -23.12
CA THR A 212 -15.56 -0.65 -24.23
C THR A 212 -14.10 -1.10 -24.17
N VAL A 213 -13.57 -1.34 -22.97
CA VAL A 213 -12.17 -1.73 -22.77
C VAL A 213 -11.95 -3.25 -22.80
N VAL A 214 -12.99 -4.06 -22.64
CA VAL A 214 -12.89 -5.53 -22.56
C VAL A 214 -12.58 -6.16 -23.92
N THR A 215 -11.68 -7.14 -23.92
CA THR A 215 -11.47 -8.09 -25.03
C THR A 215 -11.53 -9.53 -24.49
N PRO A 216 -11.60 -10.57 -25.35
CA PRO A 216 -11.67 -11.96 -24.90
C PRO A 216 -10.51 -12.42 -24.00
N GLU A 217 -9.38 -11.71 -24.04
CA GLU A 217 -8.17 -11.99 -23.25
C GLU A 217 -8.22 -11.34 -21.84
N CYS A 218 -9.21 -10.50 -21.56
CA CYS A 218 -9.33 -9.81 -20.28
C CYS A 218 -10.01 -10.70 -19.22
N GLY A 219 -9.30 -10.99 -18.13
CA GLY A 219 -9.83 -11.69 -16.96
C GLY A 219 -10.38 -10.74 -15.88
N ALA A 220 -10.19 -9.44 -16.02
CA ALA A 220 -10.71 -8.43 -15.11
C ALA A 220 -10.99 -7.09 -15.80
N VAL A 221 -11.98 -6.38 -15.29
CA VAL A 221 -12.28 -4.99 -15.63
C VAL A 221 -12.58 -4.21 -14.35
N VAL A 222 -12.02 -3.01 -14.23
CA VAL A 222 -12.23 -2.06 -13.14
C VAL A 222 -12.73 -0.77 -13.75
N GLU A 223 -13.79 -0.22 -13.15
CA GLU A 223 -14.31 1.09 -13.50
C GLU A 223 -14.33 1.98 -12.27
N PHE A 224 -13.82 3.20 -12.43
CA PHE A 224 -13.89 4.27 -11.45
C PHE A 224 -14.76 5.39 -11.98
N SER A 225 -15.67 5.89 -11.14
CA SER A 225 -16.52 7.04 -11.41
C SER A 225 -16.34 8.11 -10.33
N GLY A 226 -15.89 9.29 -10.72
CA GLY A 226 -15.79 10.47 -9.85
C GLY A 226 -17.13 11.19 -9.73
N VAL A 227 -17.96 10.78 -8.76
CA VAL A 227 -19.30 11.31 -8.55
C VAL A 227 -19.30 12.57 -7.68
N ILE A 228 -20.08 13.59 -8.09
CA ILE A 228 -20.23 14.84 -7.33
C ILE A 228 -21.08 14.59 -6.07
N ARG A 229 -20.54 15.00 -4.92
CA ARG A 229 -21.18 14.87 -3.60
C ARG A 229 -21.71 16.23 -3.13
N ASN A 230 -22.65 16.21 -2.18
CA ASN A 230 -23.27 17.41 -1.59
C ASN A 230 -22.43 18.10 -0.49
N HIS A 231 -21.17 17.69 -0.30
CA HIS A 231 -20.26 18.23 0.70
C HIS A 231 -18.80 18.11 0.24
N ASP A 232 -17.96 19.05 0.67
CA ASP A 232 -16.50 18.99 0.52
C ASP A 232 -15.82 19.60 1.76
N SER A 233 -14.71 19.02 2.22
CA SER A 233 -13.85 19.56 3.29
C SER A 233 -14.59 19.96 4.60
N GLY A 234 -15.62 19.19 4.97
CA GLY A 234 -16.41 19.44 6.19
C GLY A 234 -17.50 20.51 6.08
N ARG A 235 -17.67 21.14 4.91
CA ARG A 235 -18.81 22.02 4.60
C ARG A 235 -19.85 21.29 3.76
N GLY A 236 -21.08 21.25 4.26
CA GLY A 236 -22.25 20.82 3.48
C GLY A 236 -22.79 21.96 2.60
N GLY A 237 -23.81 21.66 1.80
CA GLY A 237 -24.52 22.64 1.00
C GLY A 237 -23.97 22.82 -0.42
N VAL A 238 -23.10 21.92 -0.89
CA VAL A 238 -22.66 21.93 -2.30
C VAL A 238 -23.83 21.49 -3.17
N VAL A 239 -24.23 22.34 -4.12
CA VAL A 239 -25.35 22.07 -5.04
C VAL A 239 -24.89 21.70 -6.45
N GLY A 240 -23.64 22.00 -6.78
CA GLY A 240 -23.04 21.67 -8.08
C GLY A 240 -21.60 22.17 -8.18
N LEU A 241 -20.95 21.77 -9.27
CA LEU A 241 -19.58 22.15 -9.60
C LEU A 241 -19.52 22.65 -11.04
N ASP A 242 -18.75 23.70 -11.29
CA ASP A 242 -18.35 24.13 -12.63
C ASP A 242 -16.90 23.71 -12.90
N TYR A 243 -16.73 22.82 -13.87
CA TYR A 243 -15.42 22.38 -14.34
C TYR A 243 -14.99 23.17 -15.56
N THR A 244 -13.77 23.71 -15.52
CA THR A 244 -13.11 24.39 -16.64
C THR A 244 -11.78 23.73 -16.92
N CYS A 245 -11.29 23.80 -18.16
CA CYS A 245 -10.02 23.18 -18.52
C CYS A 245 -9.17 24.11 -19.39
N HIS A 246 -7.86 23.92 -19.34
CA HIS A 246 -6.94 24.59 -20.26
C HIS A 246 -7.19 24.10 -21.70
N PRO A 247 -6.90 24.91 -22.73
CA PRO A 247 -6.94 24.46 -24.13
C PRO A 247 -6.13 23.18 -24.40
N ASP A 248 -5.00 23.02 -23.70
CA ASP A 248 -4.10 21.87 -23.86
C ASP A 248 -4.51 20.65 -23.02
N ALA A 249 -5.59 20.74 -22.24
CA ALA A 249 -5.95 19.71 -21.27
C ALA A 249 -6.27 18.37 -21.95
N GLU A 250 -6.85 18.37 -23.14
CA GLU A 250 -7.20 17.13 -23.85
C GLU A 250 -5.96 16.39 -24.37
N GLU A 251 -4.98 17.13 -24.92
CA GLU A 251 -3.69 16.58 -25.31
C GLU A 251 -2.92 16.05 -24.10
N MET A 252 -2.90 16.82 -23.00
CA MET A 252 -2.24 16.43 -21.77
C MET A 252 -2.90 15.21 -21.11
N LEU A 253 -4.23 15.09 -21.18
CA LEU A 253 -4.96 13.89 -20.75
C LEU A 253 -4.51 12.66 -21.54
N ALA A 254 -4.47 12.75 -22.87
CA ALA A 254 -4.02 11.67 -23.74
C ALA A 254 -2.57 11.26 -23.42
N GLN A 255 -1.68 12.23 -23.22
CA GLN A 255 -0.29 11.98 -22.85
C GLN A 255 -0.18 11.27 -21.49
N VAL A 256 -0.83 11.80 -20.46
CA VAL A 256 -0.78 11.24 -19.09
C VAL A 256 -1.30 9.81 -19.08
N VAL A 257 -2.44 9.55 -19.71
CA VAL A 257 -3.01 8.19 -19.77
C VAL A 257 -2.12 7.25 -20.57
N GLY A 258 -1.49 7.73 -21.65
CA GLY A 258 -0.51 6.96 -22.42
C GLY A 258 0.71 6.57 -21.60
N GLU A 259 1.29 7.49 -20.84
CA GLU A 259 2.42 7.22 -19.94
C GLU A 259 2.06 6.20 -18.86
N VAL A 260 0.88 6.34 -18.24
CA VAL A 260 0.40 5.38 -17.23
C VAL A 260 0.16 4.01 -17.87
N ALA A 261 -0.50 3.94 -19.03
CA ALA A 261 -0.72 2.66 -19.71
C ALA A 261 0.61 1.96 -20.02
N GLN A 262 1.65 2.69 -20.45
CA GLN A 262 2.97 2.13 -20.69
C GLN A 262 3.65 1.60 -19.41
N ALA A 263 3.44 2.26 -18.27
CA ALA A 263 3.91 1.80 -16.97
C ALA A 263 3.15 0.56 -16.46
N HIS A 264 1.99 0.24 -17.06
CA HIS A 264 1.16 -0.93 -16.74
C HIS A 264 0.95 -1.83 -17.97
N PRO A 265 1.95 -2.63 -18.38
CA PRO A 265 1.85 -3.52 -19.54
C PRO A 265 0.66 -4.48 -19.45
N GLY A 266 0.00 -4.71 -20.59
CA GLY A 266 -1.15 -5.61 -20.68
C GLY A 266 -2.47 -5.03 -20.16
N THR A 267 -2.51 -3.72 -19.90
CA THR A 267 -3.74 -3.00 -19.58
C THR A 267 -4.35 -2.30 -20.79
N ARG A 268 -5.67 -2.18 -20.79
CA ARG A 268 -6.45 -1.44 -21.78
C ARG A 268 -7.22 -0.35 -21.07
N VAL A 269 -6.99 0.90 -21.43
CA VAL A 269 -7.42 2.05 -20.62
C VAL A 269 -8.31 2.99 -21.41
N LEU A 270 -9.43 3.38 -20.80
CA LEU A 270 -10.28 4.48 -21.24
C LEU A 270 -10.37 5.51 -20.12
N CYS A 271 -10.23 6.79 -20.46
CA CYS A 271 -10.42 7.89 -19.51
C CYS A 271 -11.21 9.03 -20.15
N GLU A 272 -12.34 9.39 -19.56
CA GLU A 272 -13.15 10.53 -20.00
C GLU A 272 -13.37 11.48 -18.84
N HIS A 273 -13.14 12.77 -19.05
CA HIS A 273 -13.43 13.81 -18.08
C HIS A 273 -14.48 14.78 -18.61
N ARG A 274 -15.52 15.03 -17.82
CA ARG A 274 -16.58 15.99 -18.12
C ARG A 274 -16.23 17.38 -17.60
N VAL A 275 -16.45 18.39 -18.43
CA VAL A 275 -16.32 19.81 -18.10
C VAL A 275 -17.65 20.54 -18.30
N GLY A 276 -17.79 21.73 -17.72
CA GLY A 276 -19.04 22.48 -17.64
C GLY A 276 -19.73 22.34 -16.29
N SER A 277 -21.02 22.66 -16.23
CA SER A 277 -21.82 22.65 -15.01
C SER A 277 -22.35 21.25 -14.70
N LEU A 278 -21.99 20.71 -13.53
CA LEU A 278 -22.38 19.39 -13.04
C LEU A 278 -23.15 19.52 -11.72
N GLN A 279 -24.19 18.70 -11.56
CA GLN A 279 -24.99 18.65 -10.34
C GLN A 279 -24.49 17.56 -9.39
N VAL A 280 -24.90 17.61 -8.12
CA VAL A 280 -24.70 16.49 -7.19
C VAL A 280 -25.29 15.21 -7.79
N GLY A 281 -24.51 14.14 -7.80
CA GLY A 281 -24.85 12.86 -8.43
C GLY A 281 -24.30 12.69 -9.84
N ASP A 282 -23.87 13.75 -10.52
CA ASP A 282 -23.22 13.65 -11.82
C ASP A 282 -21.82 13.04 -11.71
N VAL A 283 -21.37 12.41 -12.79
CA VAL A 283 -20.00 11.90 -12.92
C VAL A 283 -19.14 12.93 -13.64
N ALA A 284 -18.03 13.32 -13.00
CA ALA A 284 -17.05 14.24 -13.55
C ALA A 284 -15.90 13.55 -14.30
N ILE A 285 -15.59 12.31 -13.92
CA ILE A 285 -14.53 11.52 -14.56
C ILE A 285 -14.92 10.05 -14.52
N VAL A 286 -14.72 9.35 -15.64
CA VAL A 286 -14.80 7.89 -15.74
C VAL A 286 -13.45 7.37 -16.19
N VAL A 287 -12.94 6.36 -15.48
CA VAL A 287 -11.75 5.60 -15.88
C VAL A 287 -12.13 4.12 -15.91
N ALA A 288 -11.98 3.48 -17.06
CA ALA A 288 -12.17 2.04 -17.20
C ALA A 288 -10.86 1.38 -17.62
N VAL A 289 -10.49 0.30 -16.92
CA VAL A 289 -9.28 -0.47 -17.19
C VAL A 289 -9.61 -1.95 -17.26
N ALA A 290 -9.23 -2.61 -18.35
CA ALA A 290 -9.28 -4.06 -18.48
C ALA A 290 -7.88 -4.66 -18.55
N ALA A 291 -7.72 -5.85 -17.95
CA ALA A 291 -6.46 -6.59 -17.92
C ALA A 291 -6.71 -8.10 -17.78
N ALA A 292 -5.69 -8.92 -18.03
CA ALA A 292 -5.74 -10.36 -17.77
C ALA A 292 -6.00 -10.69 -16.28
N HIS A 293 -5.47 -9.86 -15.36
CA HIS A 293 -5.56 -10.08 -13.93
C HIS A 293 -6.06 -8.84 -13.18
N ARG A 294 -6.90 -9.04 -12.16
CA ARG A 294 -7.54 -7.96 -11.39
C ARG A 294 -6.57 -6.96 -10.78
N LYS A 295 -5.39 -7.40 -10.32
CA LYS A 295 -4.41 -6.52 -9.68
C LYS A 295 -3.91 -5.45 -10.66
N ALA A 296 -3.53 -5.85 -11.88
CA ALA A 296 -3.09 -4.93 -12.91
C ALA A 296 -4.18 -3.91 -13.29
N ALA A 297 -5.45 -4.34 -13.32
CA ALA A 297 -6.57 -3.43 -13.61
C ALA A 297 -6.78 -2.39 -12.48
N PHE A 298 -6.71 -2.81 -11.20
CA PHE A 298 -6.81 -1.89 -10.07
C PHE A 298 -5.65 -0.90 -10.01
N ASP A 299 -4.41 -1.40 -10.05
CA ASP A 299 -3.20 -0.58 -9.94
C ASP A 299 -3.17 0.49 -11.05
N CYS A 300 -3.46 0.11 -12.29
CA CYS A 300 -3.50 1.05 -13.42
C CYS A 300 -4.65 2.06 -13.32
N CYS A 301 -5.85 1.63 -12.88
CA CYS A 301 -6.99 2.52 -12.73
C CYS A 301 -6.73 3.61 -11.67
N GLU A 302 -6.18 3.22 -10.53
CA GLU A 302 -5.79 4.14 -9.46
C GLU A 302 -4.73 5.15 -9.94
N ASP A 303 -3.69 4.66 -10.62
CA ASP A 303 -2.63 5.52 -11.16
C ASP A 303 -3.16 6.52 -12.19
N VAL A 304 -4.07 6.12 -13.08
CA VAL A 304 -4.69 7.08 -14.02
C VAL A 304 -5.44 8.17 -13.29
N VAL A 305 -6.29 7.82 -12.31
CA VAL A 305 -7.07 8.82 -11.56
C VAL A 305 -6.15 9.80 -10.84
N ASN A 306 -5.10 9.31 -10.21
CA ASN A 306 -4.15 10.13 -9.46
C ASN A 306 -3.33 11.04 -10.39
N GLN A 307 -2.81 10.50 -11.50
CA GLN A 307 -2.00 11.27 -12.44
C GLN A 307 -2.83 12.31 -13.20
N VAL A 308 -4.07 11.99 -13.58
CA VAL A 308 -4.97 12.96 -14.22
C VAL A 308 -5.26 14.12 -13.28
N LYS A 309 -5.59 13.85 -12.02
CA LYS A 309 -5.82 14.90 -11.01
C LYS A 309 -4.59 15.77 -10.75
N ALA A 310 -3.40 15.19 -10.79
CA ALA A 310 -2.16 15.89 -10.47
C ALA A 310 -1.64 16.75 -11.62
N ARG A 311 -1.86 16.31 -12.87
CA ARG A 311 -1.14 16.86 -14.03
C ARG A 311 -2.04 17.50 -15.07
N VAL A 312 -3.29 17.05 -15.23
CA VAL A 312 -4.18 17.58 -16.27
C VAL A 312 -4.84 18.86 -15.76
N PRO A 313 -4.66 20.00 -16.44
CA PRO A 313 -5.12 21.31 -15.96
C PRO A 313 -6.64 21.47 -16.14
N ILE A 314 -7.39 20.85 -15.24
CA ILE A 314 -8.84 20.94 -15.08
C ILE A 314 -9.14 21.49 -13.69
N TRP A 315 -9.87 22.61 -13.63
CA TRP A 315 -10.19 23.31 -12.39
C TRP A 315 -11.66 23.13 -12.05
N LYS A 316 -11.95 23.03 -10.75
CA LYS A 316 -13.32 22.97 -10.22
C LYS A 316 -13.65 24.23 -9.43
N GLN A 317 -14.80 24.83 -9.74
CA GLN A 317 -15.44 25.86 -8.94
C GLN A 317 -16.66 25.26 -8.25
N GLN A 318 -16.77 25.41 -6.93
CA GLN A 318 -17.87 24.83 -6.14
C GLN A 318 -18.97 25.85 -5.91
N HIS A 319 -20.22 25.45 -6.06
CA HIS A 319 -21.38 26.30 -5.81
C HIS A 319 -22.12 25.82 -4.56
N TYR A 320 -22.37 26.74 -3.63
CA TYR A 320 -23.09 26.47 -2.38
C TYR A 320 -24.54 26.98 -2.44
N ASP A 321 -25.44 26.32 -1.71
CA ASP A 321 -26.85 26.69 -1.54
C ASP A 321 -27.05 28.11 -0.97
N THR A 322 -26.07 28.64 -0.23
CA THR A 322 -26.05 30.01 0.29
C THR A 322 -25.59 31.07 -0.74
N GLY A 323 -25.32 30.68 -1.99
CA GLY A 323 -24.90 31.59 -3.08
C GLY A 323 -23.41 31.95 -3.13
N GLY A 324 -22.57 31.31 -2.30
CA GLY A 324 -21.11 31.44 -2.35
C GLY A 324 -20.47 30.54 -3.41
N HIS A 325 -19.27 30.90 -3.86
CA HIS A 325 -18.44 30.05 -4.73
C HIS A 325 -16.99 30.00 -4.26
N ASP A 326 -16.39 28.81 -4.26
CA ASP A 326 -14.97 28.59 -3.92
C ASP A 326 -14.26 27.92 -5.10
N TRP A 327 -13.08 28.44 -5.48
CA TRP A 327 -12.21 27.83 -6.49
C TRP A 327 -11.25 26.87 -5.81
N VAL A 328 -11.16 25.63 -6.32
CA VAL A 328 -10.24 24.61 -5.79
C VAL A 328 -9.27 24.20 -6.89
N GLY A 329 -7.96 24.31 -6.64
CA GLY A 329 -6.89 23.95 -7.59
C GLY A 329 -5.97 25.10 -8.05
N LEU A 330 -5.97 26.25 -7.38
CA LEU A 330 -5.00 27.35 -7.56
C LEU A 330 -4.20 27.55 -6.27
N GLN A 331 -3.30 26.62 -5.96
CA GLN A 331 -2.21 26.80 -4.98
C GLN A 331 -0.94 26.16 -5.50
#